data_AF-A0A4R2BQX1-F1
#
_entry.id   AF-A0A4R2BQX1-F1
#
_cell.length_a   1.000
_cell.length_b   1.000
_cell.length_c   1.000
_cell.angle_alpha   90.00
_cell.angle_beta   90.00
_cell.angle_gamma   90.00
#
_symmetry.space_group_name_H-M   'P 1'
#
loop_
_entity.id
_entity.type
_entity.pdbx_description
1 polymer ?
#
loop_
_entity_poly.entity_id
_entity_poly.type
_entity_poly.pdbx_seq_one_letter_code
_entity_poly.pdbx_strand_id
1 'polypeptide(L)' 'MEATESALNSDKKPAATIRVEKRMNGRWAFVLTYRGVTYPAQGQFGSELQAQSAAQAAMKLLERRG' A
#
# COMPACT_ATOMS: atom_id res chain seq x y z
N MET A 1 6.22 -25.84 25.70
CA MET A 1 5.63 -24.52 25.94
C MET A 1 6.77 -23.63 26.39
N GLU A 2 7.09 -22.49 25.80
CA GLU A 2 6.51 -21.72 24.72
C GLU A 2 7.64 -20.75 24.35
N ALA A 3 8.21 -20.87 23.16
CA ALA A 3 9.02 -19.79 22.63
C ALA A 3 8.00 -18.72 22.25
N THR A 4 7.77 -17.76 23.14
CA THR A 4 6.93 -16.60 22.89
C THR A 4 7.61 -15.78 21.81
N GLU A 5 7.33 -16.14 20.56
CA GLU A 5 7.49 -15.28 19.40
C GLU A 5 6.90 -13.93 19.78
N SER A 6 7.79 -12.93 19.85
CA SER A 6 7.47 -11.54 20.00
C SER A 6 6.52 -11.12 18.88
N ALA A 7 5.22 -11.36 19.10
CA ALA A 7 4.14 -10.89 18.27
C ALA A 7 4.17 -9.36 18.36
N LEU A 8 4.88 -8.77 17.41
CA LEU A 8 4.93 -7.36 17.12
C LEU A 8 3.51 -6.81 17.16
N ASN A 9 3.29 -6.09 18.25
CA ASN A 9 2.14 -5.30 18.58
C ASN A 9 1.81 -4.36 17.41
N SER A 10 0.86 -4.73 16.56
CA SER A 10 0.16 -3.82 15.64
C SER A 10 -1.16 -4.42 15.19
N ASP A 11 -2.09 -4.49 16.13
CA ASP A 11 -3.54 -4.51 15.88
C ASP A 11 -4.04 -3.20 15.20
N LYS A 12 -3.13 -2.31 14.78
CA LYS A 12 -3.44 -1.24 13.84
C LYS A 12 -3.64 -1.85 12.47
N LYS A 13 -4.87 -2.26 12.13
CA LYS A 13 -5.30 -2.32 10.73
C LYS A 13 -4.75 -1.07 10.05
N PRO A 14 -3.86 -1.19 9.05
CA PRO A 14 -3.23 -0.02 8.49
C PRO A 14 -4.36 0.84 7.93
N ALA A 15 -4.49 2.06 8.45
CA ALA A 15 -5.55 2.96 8.03
C ALA A 15 -5.51 3.17 6.51
N ALA A 16 -4.32 2.97 5.91
CA ALA A 16 -4.05 2.87 4.47
C ALA A 16 -3.81 1.42 4.04
N THR A 17 -4.63 0.87 3.14
CA THR A 17 -4.32 -0.34 2.38
C THR A 17 -3.85 0.05 0.99
N ILE A 18 -2.78 -0.57 0.50
CA ILE A 18 -2.34 -0.42 -0.89
C ILE A 18 -2.48 -1.73 -1.63
N ARG A 19 -2.97 -1.64 -2.87
CA ARG A 19 -3.02 -2.76 -3.82
C ARG A 19 -2.30 -2.35 -5.09
N VAL A 20 -1.31 -3.13 -5.49
CA VAL A 20 -0.64 -2.96 -6.78
C VAL A 20 -1.32 -3.89 -7.79
N GLU A 21 -1.75 -3.33 -8.92
CA GLU A 21 -2.46 -4.07 -9.97
C GLU A 21 -1.79 -3.84 -11.33
N LYS A 22 -1.67 -4.92 -12.11
CA LYS A 22 -1.28 -4.84 -13.51
C LYS A 22 -2.50 -4.49 -14.35
N ARG A 23 -2.43 -3.36 -15.03
CA ARG A 23 -3.47 -2.85 -15.92
C ARG A 23 -3.44 -3.62 -17.25
N MET A 24 -4.56 -3.59 -17.97
CA MET A 24 -4.70 -4.22 -19.30
C MET A 24 -3.75 -3.65 -20.36
N ASN A 25 -3.24 -2.44 -20.16
CA ASN A 25 -2.24 -1.81 -21.03
C ASN A 25 -0.80 -2.30 -20.74
N GLY A 26 -0.62 -3.31 -19.90
CA GLY A 26 0.69 -3.84 -19.49
C GLY A 26 1.43 -2.97 -18.46
N ARG A 27 0.86 -1.82 -18.08
CA ARG A 27 1.41 -0.93 -17.06
C ARG A 27 0.95 -1.34 -15.67
N TRP A 28 1.67 -0.88 -14.67
CA TRP A 28 1.35 -1.11 -13.27
C TRP A 28 0.73 0.14 -12.66
N ALA A 29 -0.24 -0.05 -11.78
CA ALA A 29 -0.86 1.03 -11.02
C ALA A 29 -1.01 0.58 -9.56
N PHE A 30 -1.08 1.53 -8.63
CA PHE A 30 -1.42 1.22 -7.25
C PHE A 30 -2.72 1.92 -6.86
N VAL A 31 -3.59 1.19 -6.17
CA VAL A 31 -4.82 1.68 -5.56
C VAL A 31 -4.56 1.84 -4.08
N LEU A 32 -4.93 3.00 -3.56
CA LEU A 32 -4.75 3.36 -2.15
C LEU A 32 -6.13 3.50 -1.51
N THR A 33 -6.38 2.74 -0.46
CA THR A 33 -7.61 2.83 0.32
C THR A 33 -7.26 3.34 1.70
N TYR A 34 -7.64 4.57 2.03
CA TYR A 34 -7.38 5.18 3.33
C TYR A 34 -8.68 5.45 4.08
N ARG A 35 -8.86 4.88 5.28
CA ARG A 35 -10.02 5.11 6.16
C ARG A 35 -11.39 4.95 5.47
N GLY A 36 -11.52 3.98 4.56
CA GLY A 36 -12.74 3.74 3.79
C GLY A 36 -12.88 4.57 2.51
N VAL A 37 -11.94 5.48 2.23
CA VAL A 37 -11.85 6.21 0.95
C VAL A 37 -10.89 5.47 0.04
N THR A 38 -11.42 4.85 -1.02
CA THR A 38 -10.60 4.28 -2.09
C THR A 38 -10.26 5.36 -3.11
N TYR A 39 -8.98 5.68 -3.21
CA TYR A 39 -8.44 6.54 -4.25
C TYR A 39 -8.27 5.75 -5.54
N PRO A 40 -8.60 6.34 -6.70
CA PRO A 40 -8.45 5.67 -7.99
C PRO A 40 -6.99 5.28 -8.22
N ALA A 41 -6.78 4.20 -8.99
CA ALA A 41 -5.42 3.68 -9.21
C ALA A 41 -4.53 4.78 -9.80
N GLN A 42 -3.52 5.17 -9.02
CA GLN A 42 -2.62 6.24 -9.39
C GLN A 42 -1.39 5.67 -10.08
N GLY A 43 -0.94 6.40 -11.10
CA GLY A 43 0.26 6.10 -11.86
C GLY A 43 0.05 5.04 -12.95
N GLN A 44 0.97 5.09 -13.90
CA GLN A 44 1.06 4.21 -15.06
C GLN A 44 2.53 3.76 -15.16
N PHE A 45 2.93 2.94 -14.21
CA PHE A 45 4.31 2.51 -14.02
C PHE A 45 4.72 1.46 -15.05
N GLY A 46 5.99 1.49 -15.46
CA GLY A 46 6.53 0.52 -16.41
C GLY A 46 6.81 -0.85 -15.79
N SER A 47 6.94 -0.91 -14.46
CA SER A 47 7.25 -2.13 -13.72
C SER A 47 6.56 -2.18 -12.35
N GLU A 48 6.39 -3.39 -11.84
CA GLU A 48 5.81 -3.63 -10.52
C GLU A 48 6.59 -2.93 -9.43
N LEU A 49 7.93 -2.98 -9.49
CA LEU A 49 8.82 -2.35 -8.52
C LEU A 49 8.62 -0.83 -8.45
N GLN A 50 8.39 -0.18 -9.61
CA GLN A 50 8.08 1.25 -9.66
C GLN A 50 6.74 1.54 -9.00
N ALA A 51 5.73 0.72 -9.27
CA ALA A 51 4.41 0.86 -8.66
C ALA A 51 4.44 0.63 -7.14
N GLN A 52 5.18 -0.38 -6.67
CA GLN A 52 5.40 -0.64 -5.25
C GLN A 52 6.15 0.51 -4.56
N SER A 53 7.18 1.07 -5.20
CA SER A 53 7.94 2.20 -4.65
C SER A 53 7.06 3.45 -4.52
N ALA A 54 6.25 3.75 -5.54
CA ALA A 54 5.32 4.87 -5.51
C ALA A 54 4.20 4.66 -4.48
N ALA A 55 3.72 3.42 -4.37
CA ALA A 55 2.81 2.99 -3.32
C ALA A 55 3.36 3.27 -1.92
N GLN A 56 4.57 2.79 -1.61
CA GLN A 56 5.22 3.03 -0.32
C GLN A 56 5.37 4.52 -0.02
N ALA A 57 5.73 5.33 -1.03
CA ALA A 57 5.77 6.79 -0.89
C ALA A 57 4.38 7.39 -0.57
N ALA A 58 3.32 6.91 -1.22
CA ALA A 58 1.94 7.35 -0.95
C ALA A 58 1.47 6.95 0.46
N MET A 59 1.82 5.75 0.92
CA MET A 59 1.61 5.29 2.30
C MET A 59 2.28 6.24 3.30
N LYS A 60 3.58 6.52 3.10
CA LYS A 60 4.34 7.40 3.99
C LYS A 60 3.81 8.84 4.01
N LEU A 61 3.28 9.34 2.88
CA LEU A 61 2.63 10.64 2.81
C LEU A 61 1.31 10.67 3.60
N LEU A 62 0.51 9.61 3.56
CA LEU A 62 -0.70 9.49 4.35
C LEU A 62 -0.40 9.35 5.85
N GLU A 63 0.63 8.58 6.21
CA GLU A 63 1.06 8.44 7.60
C GLU A 63 1.54 9.77 8.19
N ARG A 64 2.15 10.63 7.38
CA ARG A 64 2.57 11.98 7.80
C ARG A 64 1.42 12.99 7.87
N ARG A 65 0.30 12.70 7.22
CA ARG A 65 -0.84 13.62 7.10
C ARG A 65 -1.98 13.28 8.06
N GLY A 66 -1.96 12.10 8.68
CA GLY A 66 -2.86 11.68 9.76
C GLY A 66 -2.29 11.96 11.13
#